data_AF-A0A0N4X1H6-F1
#
_entry.id   AF-A0A0N4X1H6-F1
#
_cell.length_a   1.000
_cell.length_b   1.000
_cell.length_c   1.000
_cell.angle_alpha   90.00
_cell.angle_beta   90.00
_cell.angle_gamma   90.00
#
_symmetry.space_group_name_H-M   'P 1'
#
loop_
_entity.id
_entity.type
_entity.pdbx_description
1 polymer ?
#
loop_
_entity_poly.entity_id
_entity_poly.type
_entity_poly.pdbx_seq_one_letter_code
_entity_poly.pdbx_strand_id
1 'polypeptide(L)'
;LCPLERVQVLLQTSAYHDRFKNTGQILRALRVHGYREYYRGLSVVLARNSLSNALFFTLKEPFKKTVVEIRPLRNRMFIQLVADFVSGAVLGASISTVFFPLNVVKNHMQSKVGVTFENPFYVFHLVWRKRQKSLRMLYLGVHLNFTRSLLAWGITNSVYELLRRSFKPCEDDT
;
A
#
# COMPACT_ATOMS: atom_id res chain seq x y z
N LEU A 1 -9.97 8.58 1.06
CA LEU A 1 -8.81 8.05 1.81
C LEU A 1 -8.57 8.82 3.11
N CYS A 2 -8.18 10.10 3.17
CA CYS A 2 -8.16 10.86 4.45
C CYS A 2 -9.44 11.70 4.57
N PRO A 3 -10.29 11.58 5.62
CA PRO A 3 -10.04 11.33 7.05
C PRO A 3 -10.13 9.87 7.56
N LEU A 4 -10.83 8.99 6.83
CA LEU A 4 -11.14 7.63 7.32
C LEU A 4 -9.89 6.76 7.54
N GLU A 5 -8.89 6.87 6.65
CA GLU A 5 -7.61 6.17 6.78
C GLU A 5 -6.87 6.57 8.06
N ARG A 6 -6.95 7.84 8.46
CA ARG A 6 -6.37 8.31 9.73
C ARG A 6 -7.11 7.70 10.93
N VAL A 7 -8.43 7.65 10.88
CA VAL A 7 -9.22 7.02 11.95
C VAL A 7 -8.86 5.54 12.09
N GLN A 8 -8.69 4.82 10.98
CA GLN A 8 -8.24 3.43 10.97
C GLN A 8 -6.86 3.26 11.63
N VAL A 9 -5.88 4.11 11.29
CA VAL A 9 -4.54 4.06 11.90
C VAL A 9 -4.61 4.33 13.40
N LEU A 10 -5.43 5.28 13.84
CA LEU A 10 -5.60 5.58 15.26
C LEU A 10 -6.27 4.44 16.02
N LEU A 11 -7.28 3.78 15.44
CA LEU A 11 -7.91 2.58 16.02
C LEU A 11 -6.92 1.41 16.10
N GLN A 12 -6.05 1.26 15.11
CA GLN A 12 -5.05 0.19 15.08
C GLN A 12 -3.82 0.46 15.95
N THR A 13 -3.67 1.68 16.48
CA THR A 13 -2.52 2.06 17.31
C THR A 13 -2.79 1.65 18.75
N SER A 14 -2.00 0.70 19.28
CA SER A 14 -2.17 0.15 20.64
C SER A 14 -2.18 1.20 21.74
N ALA A 15 -1.40 2.29 21.60
CA ALA A 15 -1.34 3.39 22.56
C ALA A 15 -2.68 4.12 22.78
N TYR A 16 -3.66 3.93 21.88
CA TYR A 16 -4.97 4.56 21.97
C TYR A 16 -6.13 3.57 22.18
N HIS A 17 -5.87 2.27 22.34
CA HIS A 17 -6.94 1.28 22.53
C HIS A 17 -7.81 1.56 23.77
N ASP A 18 -7.21 2.06 24.85
CA ASP A 18 -7.96 2.43 26.05
C ASP A 18 -8.75 3.74 25.89
N ARG A 19 -8.33 4.60 24.96
CA ARG A 19 -8.86 5.95 24.76
C ARG A 19 -9.92 6.03 23.66
N PHE A 20 -9.80 5.20 22.62
CA PHE A 20 -10.65 5.25 21.44
C PHE A 20 -11.21 3.87 21.12
N LYS A 21 -12.48 3.65 21.48
CA LYS A 21 -13.18 2.40 21.19
C LYS A 21 -13.97 2.46 19.88
N ASN A 22 -14.30 3.67 19.42
CA ASN A 22 -15.18 3.89 18.28
C ASN A 22 -14.67 5.00 17.35
N THR A 23 -14.98 4.88 16.05
CA THR A 23 -14.72 5.88 15.01
C THR A 23 -15.24 7.27 15.40
N GLY A 24 -16.47 7.34 15.94
CA GLY A 24 -17.09 8.61 16.34
C GLY A 24 -16.35 9.32 17.48
N GLN A 25 -15.76 8.57 18.42
CA GLN A 25 -14.96 9.15 19.51
C GLN A 25 -13.66 9.76 18.98
N ILE A 26 -13.01 9.10 18.02
CA ILE A 26 -11.82 9.63 17.36
C ILE A 26 -12.15 10.90 16.58
N LEU A 27 -13.22 10.90 15.79
CA LEU A 27 -13.63 12.09 15.05
C LEU A 27 -13.90 13.27 16.01
N ARG A 28 -14.64 13.04 17.11
CA ARG A 28 -14.85 14.09 18.11
C ARG A 28 -13.55 14.57 18.75
N ALA A 29 -12.63 13.66 19.08
CA ALA A 29 -11.33 14.01 19.67
C ALA A 29 -10.42 14.77 18.69
N LEU A 30 -10.44 14.43 17.40
CA LEU A 30 -9.71 15.14 16.36
C LEU A 30 -10.28 16.54 16.11
N ARG A 31 -11.60 16.72 16.24
CA ARG A 31 -12.28 18.02 16.08
C ARG A 31 -11.74 19.09 17.02
N VAL A 32 -11.35 18.72 18.25
CA VAL A 32 -10.76 19.65 19.25
C VAL A 32 -9.44 20.24 18.76
N HIS A 33 -8.69 19.51 17.92
CA HIS A 33 -7.39 19.94 17.39
C HIS A 33 -7.52 20.65 16.02
N GLY A 34 -8.74 20.86 15.54
CA GLY A 34 -9.05 21.53 14.28
C GLY A 34 -9.13 20.62 13.06
N TYR A 35 -9.74 21.12 11.98
CA TYR A 35 -10.03 20.34 10.77
C TYR A 35 -8.78 19.89 9.99
N ARG A 36 -7.64 20.57 10.16
CA ARG A 36 -6.38 20.16 9.53
C ARG A 36 -5.87 18.82 10.08
N GLU A 37 -6.18 18.50 11.34
CA GLU A 37 -5.65 17.31 12.00
C GLU A 37 -6.12 16.02 11.32
N TYR A 38 -7.29 16.01 10.69
CA TYR A 38 -7.81 14.88 9.91
C TYR A 38 -6.94 14.50 8.70
N TYR A 39 -6.20 15.46 8.14
CA TYR A 39 -5.42 15.29 6.90
C TYR A 39 -3.92 15.14 7.15
N ARG A 40 -3.51 14.92 8.40
CA ARG A 40 -2.10 14.69 8.74
C ARG A 40 -1.55 13.45 8.02
N GLY A 41 -0.42 13.63 7.33
CA GLY A 41 0.21 12.59 6.51
C GLY A 41 -0.38 12.43 5.11
N LEU A 42 -1.39 13.23 4.71
CA LEU A 42 -2.00 13.17 3.37
C LEU A 42 -0.96 13.36 2.26
N SER A 43 0.00 14.28 2.42
CA SER A 43 1.06 14.50 1.43
C SER A 43 1.89 13.25 1.18
N VAL A 44 2.22 12.50 2.24
CA VAL A 44 2.97 11.22 2.14
C VAL A 44 2.11 10.13 1.49
N VAL A 45 0.81 10.07 1.84
CA VAL A 45 -0.15 9.14 1.21
C VAL A 45 -0.21 9.39 -0.30
N LEU A 46 -0.37 10.65 -0.71
CA LEU A 46 -0.46 11.05 -2.11
C LEU A 46 0.84 10.73 -2.85
N ALA A 47 1.98 11.17 -2.32
CA ALA A 47 3.28 10.91 -2.94
C ALA A 47 3.54 9.40 -3.12
N ARG A 48 3.28 8.61 -2.08
CA ARG A 48 3.41 7.15 -2.13
C ARG A 48 2.49 6.54 -3.18
N ASN A 49 1.21 6.87 -3.16
CA ASN A 49 0.22 6.27 -4.07
C ASN A 49 0.52 6.64 -5.52
N SER A 50 0.83 7.91 -5.80
CA SER A 50 1.21 8.37 -7.14
C SER A 50 2.45 7.63 -7.65
N LEU A 51 3.49 7.53 -6.84
CA LEU A 51 4.73 6.88 -7.24
C LEU A 51 4.59 5.36 -7.35
N SER A 52 3.80 4.73 -6.47
CA SER A 52 3.50 3.29 -6.53
C SER A 52 2.72 2.95 -7.80
N ASN A 53 1.71 3.75 -8.14
CA ASN A 53 0.91 3.55 -9.34
C ASN A 53 1.74 3.80 -10.60
N ALA A 54 2.55 4.87 -10.62
CA ALA A 54 3.46 5.14 -11.73
C ALA A 54 4.41 3.95 -11.98
N LEU A 55 5.08 3.45 -10.93
CA LEU A 55 5.94 2.27 -11.07
C LEU A 55 5.16 1.03 -11.49
N PHE A 56 3.96 0.82 -10.95
CA PHE A 56 3.14 -0.33 -11.31
C PHE A 56 2.79 -0.31 -12.80
N PHE A 57 2.30 0.81 -13.33
CA PHE A 57 1.95 0.90 -14.75
C PHE A 57 3.18 0.81 -15.66
N THR A 58 4.29 1.45 -15.28
CA THR A 58 5.55 1.36 -16.05
C THR A 58 6.12 -0.05 -16.08
N LEU A 59 6.07 -0.78 -14.97
CA LEU A 59 6.69 -2.09 -14.85
C LEU A 59 5.75 -3.25 -15.20
N LYS A 60 4.43 -3.06 -15.18
CA LYS A 60 3.46 -4.14 -15.44
C LYS A 60 3.62 -4.76 -16.82
N GLU A 61 3.82 -3.95 -17.86
CA GLU A 61 3.99 -4.44 -19.23
C GLU A 61 5.26 -5.26 -19.45
N PRO A 62 6.48 -4.77 -19.12
CA PRO A 62 7.68 -5.58 -19.26
C PRO A 62 7.62 -6.84 -18.39
N PHE A 63 7.08 -6.73 -17.16
CA PHE A 63 6.95 -7.90 -16.27
C PHE A 63 5.97 -8.94 -16.84
N LYS A 64 4.86 -8.52 -17.46
CA LYS A 64 3.93 -9.43 -18.13
C LYS A 64 4.60 -10.11 -19.33
N LYS A 65 5.35 -9.37 -20.15
CA LYS A 65 6.07 -9.93 -21.32
C LYS A 65 7.07 -11.00 -20.91
N THR A 66 7.91 -10.72 -19.91
CA THR A 66 8.88 -11.70 -19.38
C THR A 66 8.19 -12.96 -18.85
N VAL A 67 7.07 -12.82 -18.13
CA VAL A 67 6.34 -13.97 -17.58
C VAL A 67 5.65 -14.79 -18.67
N VAL A 68 5.13 -14.14 -19.73
CA VAL A 68 4.46 -14.80 -20.86
C VAL A 68 5.45 -15.51 -21.79
N GLU A 69 6.62 -14.92 -22.06
CA GLU A 69 7.68 -15.54 -22.89
C GLU A 69 8.21 -16.85 -22.29
N ILE A 70 8.20 -16.98 -20.96
CA ILE A 70 8.72 -18.17 -20.27
C ILE A 70 7.78 -19.38 -20.41
N ARG A 71 6.53 -19.24 -20.87
CA ARG A 71 5.61 -20.39 -21.00
C ARG A 71 4.76 -20.39 -22.29
N PRO A 72 5.16 -21.13 -23.33
CA PRO A 72 4.27 -21.49 -24.44
C PRO A 72 3.41 -22.68 -24.01
N LEU A 73 2.36 -22.47 -23.21
CA LEU A 73 1.47 -23.57 -22.80
C LEU A 73 0.05 -23.36 -23.33
N ARG A 74 -0.23 -24.16 -24.36
CA ARG A 74 -1.40 -24.23 -25.24
C ARG A 74 -2.72 -24.67 -24.56
N ASN A 75 -2.82 -24.81 -23.23
CA ASN A 75 -4.12 -25.12 -22.61
C ASN A 75 -4.25 -24.89 -21.09
N ARG A 76 -5.49 -24.60 -20.68
CA ARG A 76 -6.08 -24.40 -19.34
C ARG A 76 -5.90 -23.00 -18.73
N MET A 77 -6.95 -22.19 -18.88
CA MET A 77 -7.27 -20.93 -18.17
C MET A 77 -6.67 -20.81 -16.76
N PHE A 78 -6.71 -21.87 -15.95
CA PHE A 78 -6.12 -21.92 -14.61
C PHE A 78 -4.62 -21.58 -14.58
N ILE A 79 -3.82 -22.10 -15.52
CA ILE A 79 -2.37 -21.83 -15.59
C ILE A 79 -2.11 -20.35 -15.86
N GLN A 80 -2.90 -19.74 -16.75
CA GLN A 80 -2.82 -18.31 -17.04
C GLN A 80 -3.20 -17.49 -15.79
N LEU A 81 -4.26 -17.87 -15.07
CA LEU A 81 -4.66 -17.18 -13.84
C LEU A 81 -3.60 -17.25 -12.74
N VAL A 82 -2.92 -18.38 -12.60
CA VAL A 82 -1.80 -18.54 -11.66
C VAL A 82 -0.61 -17.70 -12.11
N ALA A 83 -0.31 -17.63 -13.40
CA ALA A 83 0.76 -16.78 -13.92
C ALA A 83 0.44 -15.28 -13.72
N ASP A 84 -0.80 -14.88 -13.97
CA ASP A 84 -1.30 -13.53 -13.71
C ASP A 84 -1.26 -13.23 -12.20
N PHE A 85 -1.62 -14.19 -11.34
CA PHE A 85 -1.49 -14.06 -9.89
C PHE A 85 -0.04 -13.79 -9.49
N VAL A 86 0.87 -14.68 -9.88
CA VAL A 86 2.28 -14.64 -9.45
C VAL A 86 2.96 -13.37 -9.97
N SER A 87 2.72 -12.99 -11.23
CA SER A 87 3.28 -11.77 -11.80
C SER A 87 2.82 -10.52 -11.05
N GLY A 88 1.51 -10.38 -10.82
CA GLY A 88 0.95 -9.27 -10.05
C GLY A 88 1.42 -9.25 -8.60
N ALA A 89 1.47 -10.42 -7.96
CA ALA A 89 1.90 -10.60 -6.58
C ALA A 89 3.37 -10.20 -6.38
N VAL A 90 4.28 -10.69 -7.22
CA VAL A 90 5.72 -10.40 -7.12
C VAL A 90 5.99 -8.93 -7.43
N LEU A 91 5.40 -8.39 -8.50
CA LEU A 91 5.57 -6.99 -8.85
C LEU A 91 5.03 -6.06 -7.74
N GLY A 92 3.81 -6.29 -7.28
CA GLY A 92 3.19 -5.50 -6.22
C GLY A 92 3.91 -5.60 -4.88
N ALA A 93 4.40 -6.79 -4.50
CA ALA A 93 5.18 -6.98 -3.29
C ALA A 93 6.55 -6.29 -3.37
N SER A 94 7.19 -6.31 -4.55
CA SER A 94 8.46 -5.60 -4.80
C SER A 94 8.29 -4.09 -4.68
N ILE A 95 7.28 -3.52 -5.35
CA ILE A 95 6.96 -2.08 -5.26
C ILE A 95 6.65 -1.68 -3.81
N SER A 96 5.83 -2.47 -3.11
CA SER A 96 5.46 -2.23 -1.71
C SER A 96 6.68 -2.27 -0.77
N THR A 97 7.66 -3.12 -1.08
CA THR A 97 8.92 -3.21 -0.35
C THR A 97 9.77 -1.96 -0.55
N VAL A 98 9.93 -1.51 -1.80
CA VAL A 98 10.67 -0.27 -2.12
C VAL A 98 10.05 0.94 -1.41
N PHE A 99 8.72 1.01 -1.33
CA PHE A 99 8.01 2.10 -0.64
C PHE A 99 7.75 1.85 0.86
N PHE A 100 8.32 0.81 1.44
CA PHE A 100 8.16 0.50 2.87
C PHE A 100 8.63 1.67 3.77
N PRO A 101 9.76 2.36 3.51
CA PRO A 101 10.16 3.52 4.30
C PRO A 101 9.12 4.64 4.31
N LEU A 102 8.47 4.92 3.17
CA LEU A 102 7.40 5.92 3.09
C LEU A 102 6.18 5.48 3.91
N ASN A 103 5.85 4.18 3.94
CA ASN A 103 4.80 3.64 4.82
C ASN A 103 5.12 3.88 6.30
N VAL A 104 6.38 3.70 6.70
CA VAL A 104 6.79 3.96 8.09
C VAL A 104 6.60 5.43 8.45
N VAL A 105 7.02 6.36 7.58
CA VAL A 105 6.82 7.80 7.79
C VAL A 105 5.34 8.14 7.86
N LYS A 106 4.54 7.64 6.91
CA LYS A 106 3.09 7.84 6.86
C LYS A 106 2.42 7.40 8.16
N ASN A 107 2.70 6.17 8.61
CA ASN A 107 2.13 5.60 9.83
C ASN A 107 2.56 6.37 11.08
N HIS A 108 3.83 6.79 11.15
CA HIS A 108 4.35 7.59 12.26
C HIS A 108 3.69 8.98 12.32
N MET A 109 3.42 9.61 11.17
CA MET A 109 2.69 10.88 11.14
C MET A 109 1.21 10.69 11.51
N GLN A 110 0.58 9.62 11.02
CA GLN A 110 -0.85 9.38 11.22
C GLN A 110 -1.19 8.89 12.63
N SER A 111 -0.27 8.22 13.33
CA SER A 111 -0.47 7.75 14.70
C SER A 111 -0.41 8.86 15.76
N LYS A 112 0.15 10.03 15.44
CA LYS A 112 0.21 11.15 16.40
C LYS A 112 -1.09 11.98 16.38
N VAL A 113 -1.53 12.39 17.58
CA VAL A 113 -2.68 13.28 17.80
C VAL A 113 -2.24 14.48 18.65
N GLY A 114 -2.59 15.69 18.22
CA GLY A 114 -2.44 16.91 19.03
C GLY A 114 -1.01 17.45 19.17
N VAL A 115 -0.12 17.06 18.26
CA VAL A 115 1.24 17.59 18.16
C VAL A 115 1.35 18.60 17.01
N THR A 116 2.42 19.38 16.94
CA THR A 116 2.66 20.30 15.82
C THR A 116 2.75 19.56 14.48
N PHE A 117 2.38 20.20 13.38
CA PHE A 117 2.51 19.63 12.04
C PHE A 117 3.99 19.58 11.66
N GLU A 118 4.54 18.37 11.65
CA GLU A 118 5.93 18.14 11.27
C GLU A 118 6.05 17.96 9.76
N ASN A 119 7.15 18.45 9.18
CA ASN A 119 7.47 18.20 7.79
C ASN A 119 7.76 16.70 7.57
N PRO A 120 7.22 16.04 6.52
CA PRO A 120 7.50 14.64 6.21
C PRO A 120 8.99 14.28 6.16
N PHE A 121 9.84 15.16 5.64
CA PHE A 121 11.29 14.96 5.58
C PHE A 121 11.93 14.97 6.97
N TYR A 122 11.47 15.89 7.83
CA TYR A 122 11.89 15.92 9.23
C TYR A 122 11.49 14.63 9.93
N VAL A 123 10.26 14.15 9.71
CA VAL A 123 9.78 12.89 10.30
C VAL A 123 10.57 11.69 9.80
N PHE A 124 10.88 11.63 8.50
CA PHE A 124 11.75 10.59 7.95
C PHE A 124 13.10 10.56 8.65
N HIS A 125 13.74 11.72 8.80
CA HIS A 125 15.04 11.81 9.46
C HIS A 125 14.97 11.52 10.96
N LEU A 126 13.88 11.90 11.64
CA LEU A 126 13.62 11.54 13.03
C LEU A 126 13.48 10.02 13.19
N VAL A 127 12.69 9.37 12.33
CA VAL A 127 12.54 7.91 12.32
C VAL A 127 13.89 7.26 12.02
N TRP A 128 14.65 7.77 11.06
CA TRP A 128 15.97 7.28 10.70
C TRP A 128 16.93 7.30 11.90
N ARG A 129 16.97 8.41 12.65
CA ARG A 129 17.75 8.52 13.89
C ARG A 129 17.25 7.55 14.98
N LYS A 130 15.93 7.46 15.19
CA LYS A 130 15.32 6.54 16.18
C LYS A 130 15.61 5.07 15.86
N ARG A 131 15.76 4.73 14.57
CA ARG A 131 16.13 3.39 14.09
C ARG A 131 17.65 3.19 14.03
N GLN A 132 18.42 3.95 14.80
CA GLN A 132 19.89 3.86 14.88
C GLN A 132 20.59 4.01 13.52
N LYS A 133 19.98 4.73 12.57
CA LYS A 133 20.46 4.88 11.19
C LYS A 133 20.70 3.52 10.48
N SER A 134 19.97 2.48 10.88
CA SER A 134 20.11 1.13 10.34
C SER A 134 18.98 0.81 9.36
N LEU A 135 19.34 0.41 8.13
CA LEU A 135 18.38 -0.06 7.13
C LEU A 135 17.60 -1.27 7.62
N ARG A 136 18.25 -2.19 8.33
CA ARG A 136 17.59 -3.38 8.89
C ARG A 136 16.47 -3.01 9.87
N MET A 137 16.71 -1.99 10.69
CA MET A 137 15.71 -1.50 11.65
C MET A 137 14.61 -0.68 10.98
N LEU A 138 14.93 0.04 9.89
CA LEU A 138 13.93 0.74 9.08
C LEU A 138 12.98 -0.23 8.37
N TYR A 139 13.51 -1.36 7.90
CA TYR A 139 12.76 -2.45 7.25
C TYR A 139 12.24 -3.50 8.24
N LEU A 140 12.27 -3.23 9.54
CA LEU A 140 11.71 -4.14 10.54
C LEU A 140 10.20 -4.28 10.32
N GLY A 141 9.74 -5.50 10.02
CA GLY A 141 8.35 -5.79 9.65
C GLY A 141 8.08 -5.81 8.14
N VAL A 142 9.11 -5.64 7.30
CA VAL A 142 8.97 -5.71 5.83
C VAL A 142 8.38 -7.04 5.37
N HIS A 143 8.72 -8.16 6.03
CA HIS A 143 8.21 -9.49 5.70
C HIS A 143 6.68 -9.56 5.82
N LEU A 144 6.09 -8.98 6.87
CA LEU A 144 4.63 -8.90 7.02
C LEU A 144 4.01 -8.04 5.93
N ASN A 145 4.64 -6.90 5.61
CA ASN A 145 4.18 -6.03 4.54
C ASN A 145 4.30 -6.72 3.17
N PHE A 146 5.37 -7.47 2.94
CA PHE A 146 5.62 -8.23 1.73
C PHE A 146 4.56 -9.32 1.56
N THR A 147 4.33 -10.19 2.54
CA THR A 147 3.33 -11.26 2.47
C THR A 147 1.92 -10.71 2.26
N ARG A 148 1.56 -9.65 3.01
CA ARG A 148 0.28 -8.94 2.80
C ARG A 148 0.15 -8.42 1.37
N SER A 149 1.21 -7.78 0.87
CA SER A 149 1.20 -7.19 -0.48
C SER A 149 1.14 -8.26 -1.56
N LEU A 150 1.89 -9.35 -1.41
CA LEU A 150 1.89 -10.48 -2.32
C LEU A 150 0.47 -11.03 -2.50
N LEU A 151 -0.24 -11.30 -1.39
CA LEU A 151 -1.61 -11.80 -1.44
C LEU A 151 -2.57 -10.77 -2.03
N ALA A 152 -2.53 -9.52 -1.56
CA ALA A 152 -3.46 -8.48 -2.00
C ALA A 152 -3.31 -8.17 -3.50
N TRP A 153 -2.08 -8.00 -3.99
CA TRP A 153 -1.81 -7.69 -5.38
C TRP A 153 -2.01 -8.88 -6.30
N GLY A 154 -1.69 -10.10 -5.84
CA GLY A 154 -1.98 -11.32 -6.59
C GLY A 154 -3.47 -11.50 -6.84
N ILE A 155 -4.28 -11.43 -5.78
CA ILE A 155 -5.75 -11.55 -5.88
C ILE A 155 -6.30 -10.46 -6.79
N THR A 156 -5.87 -9.21 -6.60
CA THR A 156 -6.35 -8.07 -7.42
C THR A 156 -6.05 -8.28 -8.90
N ASN A 157 -4.83 -8.72 -9.25
CA ASN A 157 -4.46 -8.93 -10.64
C ASN A 157 -5.19 -10.13 -11.27
N SER A 158 -5.36 -11.24 -10.54
CA SER A 158 -6.13 -12.38 -11.02
C SER A 158 -7.60 -12.05 -11.24
N VAL A 159 -8.23 -11.35 -10.28
CA VAL A 159 -9.62 -10.90 -10.41
C VAL A 159 -9.76 -9.93 -11.57
N TYR A 160 -8.82 -8.99 -11.72
CA TYR A 160 -8.81 -8.06 -12.86
C TYR A 160 -8.77 -8.80 -14.20
N GLU A 161 -7.88 -9.79 -14.37
CA GLU A 161 -7.77 -10.51 -15.64
C GLU A 161 -8.95 -11.46 -15.87
N LEU A 162 -9.51 -12.08 -14.81
CA LEU A 162 -10.77 -12.85 -14.88
C LEU A 162 -11.93 -11.99 -15.39
N LEU A 163 -12.12 -10.83 -14.78
CA LEU A 163 -13.17 -9.89 -15.17
C LEU A 163 -12.93 -9.40 -16.59
N ARG A 164 -11.70 -9.02 -16.92
CA ARG A 164 -11.33 -8.58 -18.28
C ARG A 164 -11.64 -9.63 -19.34
N ARG A 165 -11.36 -10.91 -19.09
CA ARG A 165 -11.71 -12.01 -20.00
C ARG A 165 -13.22 -12.24 -20.09
N SER A 166 -13.94 -12.12 -18.97
CA SER A 166 -15.39 -12.31 -18.92
C SER A 166 -16.17 -11.18 -19.61
N PHE A 167 -15.67 -9.94 -19.56
CA PHE A 167 -16.28 -8.78 -20.18
C PHE A 167 -15.84 -8.52 -21.63
N LYS A 168 -14.81 -9.23 -22.12
CA LYS A 168 -14.35 -9.15 -23.52
C LYS A 168 -14.50 -10.50 -24.26
N PRO A 169 -15.70 -11.12 -24.36
CA PRO A 169 -15.83 -12.39 -25.08
C PRO A 169 -15.97 -12.25 -26.61
N CYS A 170 -16.04 -11.05 -27.18
CA CYS A 170 -16.48 -10.88 -28.58
C CYS A 170 -15.86 -9.64 -29.24
N GLU A 171 -14.61 -9.75 -29.69
CA GLU A 171 -14.01 -8.77 -30.61
C GLU A 171 -12.93 -9.40 -31.52
N ASP A 172 -12.83 -10.75 -31.56
CA ASP A 172 -11.87 -11.50 -32.37
C ASP A 172 -12.59 -12.45 -33.37
N ASP A 173 -13.73 -12.04 -33.92
CA ASP A 173 -14.34 -12.63 -35.12
C ASP A 173 -14.74 -11.50 -36.08
N THR A 174 -13.77 -10.91 -36.78
CA THR A 174 -13.99 -10.20 -38.06
C THR A 174 -12.72 -10.12 -38.88
#